data_AF-R5Y157-F1
#
_entry.id   AF-R5Y157-F1
#
_cell.length_a   1.000
_cell.length_b   1.000
_cell.length_c   1.000
_cell.angle_alpha   90.00
_cell.angle_beta   90.00
_cell.angle_gamma   90.00
#
_symmetry.space_group_name_H-M   'P 1'
#
loop_
_entity.id
_entity.type
_entity.pdbx_description
1 polymer ?
#
loop_
_entity_poly.entity_id
_entity_poly.type
_entity_poly.pdbx_seq_one_letter_code
_entity_poly.pdbx_strand_id
1 'polypeptide(L)'
;MKKFISILTALAFAAALTVGSSAMLFLGDVNRDGKVNSTDALSILRYIVGLDVGGNFDRAAADINGDGAINSADALSALRITVGLEKTYELPSEKQEILSFYNSALDKTYAKTTEIEETVTDDYGLWVDIPVTDEGQRMNFGPDTYNYFFTDGLDEYGNAPEDIAPNSLLTEEMIKQISIKKIKNGYEVNLELWFEEAGLSEVPEIQYCGGVPFYYINDETDDFEYNGGQIMYIGTKVTAFINEDGYVESFDVYVPYESYYSILFDYEGDIYKSEIAEIGYRQHHFDIITTRR
;
A
#
# COMPACT_ATOMS: atom_id res chain seq x y z
N MET A 1 42.89 39.91 -4.51
CA MET A 1 43.79 38.96 -3.83
C MET A 1 42.95 37.76 -3.43
N LYS A 2 42.92 36.72 -4.27
CA LYS A 2 43.60 35.41 -4.06
C LYS A 2 43.12 34.65 -2.79
N LYS A 3 42.20 33.71 -3.05
CA LYS A 3 42.13 32.30 -2.63
C LYS A 3 42.29 31.97 -1.14
N PHE A 4 41.30 31.26 -0.59
CA PHE A 4 41.53 29.92 -0.04
C PHE A 4 40.36 29.00 -0.38
N ILE A 5 40.65 28.05 -1.28
CA ILE A 5 39.92 26.79 -1.45
C ILE A 5 40.40 25.88 -0.32
N SER A 6 39.49 25.27 0.43
CA SER A 6 39.74 24.11 1.28
C SER A 6 38.52 23.21 1.10
N ILE A 7 38.53 22.32 0.10
CA ILE A 7 38.84 20.89 0.25
C ILE A 7 38.17 20.33 1.51
N LEU A 8 36.84 20.25 1.50
CA LEU A 8 36.12 19.22 2.23
C LEU A 8 36.01 18.02 1.30
N THR A 9 37.00 17.14 1.46
CA THR A 9 37.00 15.72 1.11
C THR A 9 35.75 15.20 0.42
N ALA A 10 35.87 14.98 -0.89
CA ALA A 10 35.07 13.98 -1.59
C ALA A 10 35.32 12.62 -0.93
N LEU A 11 34.46 12.25 0.02
CA LEU A 11 34.28 10.86 0.39
C LEU A 11 33.65 10.22 -0.84
N ALA A 12 34.48 9.61 -1.67
CA ALA A 12 34.00 8.65 -2.65
C ALA A 12 33.27 7.56 -1.85
N PHE A 13 31.94 7.64 -1.80
CA PHE A 13 31.11 6.48 -1.57
C PHE A 13 31.36 5.58 -2.77
N ALA A 14 32.44 4.80 -2.71
CA ALA A 14 32.48 3.53 -3.40
C ALA A 14 31.36 2.72 -2.73
N ALA A 15 30.14 2.84 -3.27
CA ALA A 15 29.13 1.83 -3.09
C ALA A 15 29.78 0.55 -3.58
N ALA A 16 30.32 -0.22 -2.64
CA ALA A 16 30.49 -1.63 -2.87
C ALA A 16 29.08 -2.11 -3.22
N LEU A 17 28.82 -2.34 -4.51
CA LEU A 17 27.82 -3.30 -4.91
C LEU A 17 28.29 -4.61 -4.28
N THR A 18 27.92 -4.83 -3.01
CA THR A 18 27.51 -6.15 -2.61
C THR A 18 26.44 -6.48 -3.62
N VAL A 19 26.74 -7.38 -4.55
CA VAL A 19 25.71 -8.13 -5.24
C VAL A 19 25.03 -8.88 -4.09
N GLY A 20 24.08 -8.22 -3.44
CA GLY A 20 23.15 -8.87 -2.55
C GLY A 20 22.56 -9.97 -3.41
N SER A 21 22.76 -11.21 -2.99
CA SER A 21 22.02 -12.31 -3.60
C SER A 21 20.56 -11.96 -3.36
N SER A 22 19.84 -11.54 -4.40
CA SER A 22 18.42 -11.24 -4.28
C SER A 22 17.72 -12.49 -3.81
N ALA A 23 17.11 -12.45 -2.62
CA ALA A 23 16.40 -13.61 -2.13
C ALA A 23 15.06 -13.66 -2.86
N MET A 24 15.01 -14.49 -3.90
CA MET A 24 13.82 -14.73 -4.69
C MET A 24 13.13 -16.01 -4.21
N LEU A 25 11.80 -15.97 -4.11
CA LEU A 25 10.95 -17.13 -4.00
C LEU A 25 10.64 -17.66 -5.40
N PHE A 26 11.14 -18.84 -5.72
CA PHE A 26 10.85 -19.54 -6.98
C PHE A 26 9.56 -20.34 -6.82
N LEU A 27 8.45 -19.85 -7.37
CA LEU A 27 7.18 -20.58 -7.31
C LEU A 27 7.31 -21.92 -8.04
N GLY A 28 6.91 -22.97 -7.34
CA GLY A 28 7.04 -24.36 -7.75
C GLY A 28 8.30 -25.07 -7.29
N ASP A 29 9.31 -24.38 -6.76
CA ASP A 29 10.50 -25.00 -6.14
C ASP A 29 10.20 -25.27 -4.66
N VAL A 30 9.35 -26.27 -4.41
CA VAL A 30 8.87 -26.56 -3.05
C VAL A 30 9.89 -27.33 -2.24
N ASN A 31 10.98 -27.84 -2.83
CA ASN A 31 12.04 -28.53 -2.10
C ASN A 31 13.30 -27.66 -1.90
N ARG A 32 13.31 -26.44 -2.46
CA ARG A 32 14.42 -25.46 -2.43
C ARG A 32 15.72 -25.97 -3.06
N ASP A 33 15.63 -26.77 -4.12
CA ASP A 33 16.78 -27.27 -4.87
C ASP A 33 17.22 -26.33 -6.01
N GLY A 34 16.47 -25.23 -6.21
CA GLY A 34 16.70 -24.20 -7.22
C GLY A 34 16.08 -24.54 -8.58
N LYS A 35 15.26 -25.60 -8.68
CA LYS A 35 14.66 -26.05 -9.95
C LYS A 35 13.25 -26.55 -9.77
N VAL A 36 12.30 -25.93 -10.46
CA VAL A 36 10.94 -26.49 -10.60
C VAL A 36 10.98 -27.72 -11.51
N ASN A 37 10.72 -28.90 -10.93
CA ASN A 37 10.72 -30.16 -11.65
C ASN A 37 9.65 -31.15 -11.15
N SER A 38 9.68 -32.40 -11.65
CA SER A 38 8.69 -33.42 -11.26
C SER A 38 8.78 -33.85 -9.79
N THR A 39 9.91 -33.61 -9.12
CA THR A 39 10.08 -33.85 -7.68
C THR A 39 9.21 -32.89 -6.87
N ASP A 40 9.10 -31.64 -7.30
CA ASP A 40 8.23 -30.64 -6.68
C ASP A 40 6.76 -31.00 -6.85
N ALA A 41 6.37 -31.37 -8.07
CA ALA A 41 5.01 -31.84 -8.36
C ALA A 41 4.63 -33.03 -7.48
N LEU A 42 5.53 -34.01 -7.31
CA LEU A 42 5.32 -35.14 -6.42
C LEU A 42 5.19 -34.71 -4.94
N SER A 43 6.00 -33.74 -4.52
CA SER A 43 5.99 -33.22 -3.14
C SER A 43 4.68 -32.49 -2.84
N ILE A 44 4.19 -31.68 -3.78
CA ILE A 44 2.86 -31.04 -3.71
C ILE A 44 1.76 -32.10 -3.62
N LEU A 45 1.77 -33.14 -4.48
CA LEU A 45 0.77 -34.21 -4.43
C LEU A 45 0.77 -34.94 -3.08
N ARG A 46 1.95 -35.24 -2.53
CA ARG A 46 2.10 -35.86 -1.20
C ARG A 46 1.56 -34.94 -0.10
N TYR A 47 1.86 -33.65 -0.16
CA TYR A 47 1.36 -32.65 0.77
C TYR A 47 -0.19 -32.64 0.81
N ILE A 48 -0.82 -32.60 -0.38
CA ILE A 48 -2.28 -32.53 -0.52
C ILE A 48 -2.99 -33.72 0.12
N VAL A 49 -2.40 -34.92 0.05
CA VAL A 49 -2.97 -36.14 0.64
C VAL A 49 -2.50 -36.42 2.08
N GLY A 50 -1.76 -35.50 2.70
CA GLY A 50 -1.25 -35.63 4.07
C GLY A 50 -0.15 -36.68 4.24
N LEU A 51 0.56 -37.02 3.18
CA LEU A 51 1.76 -37.85 3.26
C LEU A 51 2.97 -36.99 3.67
N ASP A 52 3.95 -37.63 4.30
CA ASP A 52 5.22 -36.97 4.66
C ASP A 52 5.87 -36.35 3.41
N VAL A 53 6.34 -35.12 3.50
CA VAL A 53 7.02 -34.36 2.43
C VAL A 53 8.48 -34.05 2.78
N GLY A 54 8.97 -34.56 3.91
CA GLY A 54 10.28 -34.22 4.44
C GLY A 54 10.33 -32.81 5.05
N GLY A 55 11.50 -32.43 5.55
CA GLY A 55 11.69 -31.18 6.30
C GLY A 55 11.86 -29.91 5.46
N ASN A 56 11.98 -30.03 4.14
CA ASN A 56 12.34 -28.92 3.25
C ASN A 56 11.17 -28.41 2.40
N PHE A 57 9.94 -28.88 2.65
CA PHE A 57 8.78 -28.45 1.87
C PHE A 57 8.44 -26.98 2.13
N ASP A 58 8.60 -26.14 1.10
CA ASP A 58 8.26 -24.73 1.13
C ASP A 58 6.81 -24.51 0.68
N ARG A 59 5.95 -24.28 1.66
CA ARG A 59 4.52 -24.02 1.43
C ARG A 59 4.29 -22.71 0.68
N ALA A 60 5.17 -21.72 0.82
CA ALA A 60 5.02 -20.43 0.13
C ALA A 60 5.26 -20.56 -1.39
N ALA A 61 6.04 -21.56 -1.82
CA ALA A 61 6.29 -21.85 -3.23
C ALA A 61 5.22 -22.76 -3.87
N ALA A 62 4.29 -23.32 -3.08
CA ALA A 62 3.45 -24.44 -3.52
C ALA A 62 2.14 -24.03 -4.21
N ASP A 63 1.67 -22.80 -4.02
CA ASP A 63 0.54 -22.22 -4.77
C ASP A 63 1.09 -21.52 -6.01
N ILE A 64 1.27 -22.31 -7.08
CA ILE A 64 1.96 -21.87 -8.31
C ILE A 64 1.01 -21.08 -9.19
N ASN A 65 -0.26 -21.49 -9.24
CA ASN A 65 -1.24 -20.84 -10.10
C ASN A 65 -1.86 -19.57 -9.45
N GLY A 66 -1.63 -19.35 -8.15
CA GLY A 66 -2.11 -18.18 -7.40
C GLY A 66 -3.62 -18.20 -7.19
N ASP A 67 -4.25 -19.37 -7.08
CA ASP A 67 -5.68 -19.51 -6.81
C ASP A 67 -6.01 -19.51 -5.30
N GLY A 68 -4.99 -19.49 -4.45
CA GLY A 68 -5.10 -19.48 -2.99
C GLY A 68 -5.16 -20.87 -2.36
N ALA A 69 -5.15 -21.95 -3.15
CA ALA A 69 -5.29 -23.32 -2.68
C ALA A 69 -4.22 -24.25 -3.28
N ILE A 70 -3.33 -24.76 -2.42
CA ILE A 70 -2.36 -25.78 -2.83
C ILE A 70 -3.09 -27.09 -3.16
N ASN A 71 -3.19 -27.40 -4.45
CA ASN A 71 -3.95 -28.54 -4.95
C ASN A 71 -3.31 -29.18 -6.20
N SER A 72 -4.00 -30.14 -6.82
CA SER A 72 -3.45 -30.88 -7.97
C SER A 72 -3.18 -29.99 -9.20
N ALA A 73 -3.82 -28.82 -9.29
CA ALA A 73 -3.56 -27.82 -10.31
C ALA A 73 -2.12 -27.27 -10.20
N ASP A 74 -1.60 -27.05 -8.98
CA ASP A 74 -0.22 -26.62 -8.78
C ASP A 74 0.78 -27.70 -9.17
N ALA A 75 0.51 -28.95 -8.78
CA ALA A 75 1.34 -30.07 -9.22
C ALA A 75 1.36 -30.18 -10.76
N LEU A 76 0.24 -29.92 -11.43
CA LEU A 76 0.18 -29.85 -12.89
C LEU A 76 0.98 -28.67 -13.44
N SER A 77 0.89 -27.48 -12.84
CA SER A 77 1.71 -26.31 -13.23
C SER A 77 3.21 -26.61 -13.09
N ALA A 78 3.67 -27.23 -11.99
CA ALA A 78 5.07 -27.66 -11.84
C ALA A 78 5.52 -28.61 -12.97
N LEU A 79 4.68 -29.59 -13.35
CA LEU A 79 4.97 -30.48 -14.48
C LEU A 79 5.01 -29.74 -15.81
N ARG A 80 4.10 -28.78 -16.04
CA ARG A 80 4.09 -27.96 -17.25
C ARG A 80 5.32 -27.07 -17.36
N ILE A 81 5.76 -26.48 -16.25
CA ILE A 81 7.01 -25.73 -16.14
C ILE A 81 8.20 -26.63 -16.50
N THR A 82 8.24 -27.85 -15.95
CA THR A 82 9.31 -28.84 -16.21
C THR A 82 9.53 -29.09 -17.70
N VAL A 83 8.45 -29.08 -18.50
CA VAL A 83 8.50 -29.35 -19.95
C VAL A 83 8.40 -28.09 -20.81
N GLY A 84 8.45 -26.90 -20.22
CA GLY A 84 8.41 -25.61 -20.93
C GLY A 84 7.05 -25.23 -21.51
N LEU A 85 5.95 -25.80 -21.00
CA LEU A 85 4.57 -25.44 -21.36
C LEU A 85 4.00 -24.29 -20.51
N GLU A 86 4.73 -23.85 -19.50
CA GLU A 86 4.39 -22.77 -18.57
C GLU A 86 5.68 -22.11 -18.05
N LYS A 87 5.61 -20.83 -17.67
CA LYS A 87 6.76 -20.07 -17.15
C LYS A 87 6.87 -20.24 -15.63
N THR A 88 8.10 -20.24 -15.11
CA THR A 88 8.35 -20.08 -13.67
C THR A 88 8.11 -18.63 -13.27
N TYR A 89 7.63 -18.43 -12.04
CA TYR A 89 7.50 -17.11 -11.43
C TYR A 89 8.51 -16.97 -10.31
N GLU A 90 9.16 -15.81 -10.26
CA GLU A 90 10.11 -15.46 -9.22
C GLU A 90 9.54 -14.23 -8.50
N LEU A 91 9.31 -14.36 -7.20
CA LEU A 91 8.82 -13.26 -6.37
C LEU A 91 9.96 -12.74 -5.49
N PRO A 92 10.13 -11.42 -5.33
CA PRO A 92 11.03 -10.90 -4.32
C PRO A 92 10.58 -11.36 -2.94
N SER A 93 11.51 -11.79 -2.09
CA SER A 93 11.20 -12.19 -0.71
C SER A 93 11.80 -11.26 0.35
N GLU A 94 12.76 -10.40 -0.04
CA GLU A 94 13.29 -9.37 0.84
C GLU A 94 12.40 -8.12 0.83
N LYS A 95 12.21 -7.52 2.01
CA LYS A 95 11.39 -6.33 2.21
C LYS A 95 11.73 -5.21 1.20
N GLN A 96 13.01 -4.91 1.02
CA GLN A 96 13.50 -3.88 0.10
C GLN A 96 13.11 -4.16 -1.36
N GLU A 97 13.20 -5.42 -1.78
CA GLU A 97 12.92 -5.82 -3.15
C GLU A 97 11.42 -5.81 -3.45
N ILE A 98 10.60 -6.23 -2.47
CA ILE A 98 9.14 -6.16 -2.58
C ILE A 98 8.69 -4.70 -2.65
N LEU A 99 9.28 -3.82 -1.83
CA LEU A 99 8.97 -2.39 -1.85
C LEU A 99 9.38 -1.75 -3.18
N SER A 100 10.56 -2.09 -3.70
CA SER A 100 11.03 -1.62 -5.01
C SER A 100 10.09 -2.08 -6.14
N PHE A 101 9.63 -3.34 -6.10
CA PHE A 101 8.63 -3.87 -7.03
C PHE A 101 7.33 -3.06 -6.97
N TYR A 102 6.82 -2.80 -5.77
CA TYR A 102 5.60 -2.02 -5.53
C TYR A 102 5.71 -0.60 -6.08
N ASN A 103 6.75 0.14 -5.68
CA ASN A 103 6.96 1.53 -6.12
C ASN A 103 7.14 1.61 -7.64
N SER A 104 7.86 0.67 -8.25
CA SER A 104 8.05 0.62 -9.71
C SER A 104 6.75 0.33 -10.46
N ALA A 105 5.87 -0.51 -9.90
CA ALA A 105 4.56 -0.79 -10.48
C ALA A 105 3.67 0.46 -10.45
N LEU A 106 3.71 1.22 -9.35
CA LEU A 106 3.02 2.49 -9.22
C LEU A 106 3.49 3.55 -10.22
N ASP A 107 4.80 3.83 -10.27
CA ASP A 107 5.38 4.81 -11.21
C ASP A 107 4.96 4.51 -12.66
N LYS A 108 5.01 3.23 -13.02
CA LYS A 108 4.62 2.74 -14.35
C LYS A 108 3.13 2.92 -14.62
N THR A 109 2.29 2.78 -13.61
CA THR A 109 0.83 2.88 -13.69
C THR A 109 0.39 4.33 -13.79
N TYR A 110 0.88 5.19 -12.90
CA TYR A 110 0.53 6.61 -12.85
C TYR A 110 0.95 7.35 -14.12
N ALA A 111 2.08 6.99 -14.72
CA ALA A 111 2.51 7.53 -16.01
C ALA A 111 1.52 7.27 -17.18
N LYS A 112 0.51 6.42 -16.99
CA LYS A 112 -0.52 6.08 -18.00
C LYS A 112 -1.94 6.17 -17.49
N THR A 113 -2.12 6.62 -16.26
CA THR A 113 -3.44 6.70 -15.64
C THR A 113 -4.25 7.78 -16.35
N THR A 114 -5.47 7.43 -16.73
CA THR A 114 -6.45 8.34 -17.34
C THR A 114 -7.60 8.63 -16.40
N GLU A 115 -7.89 7.70 -15.50
CA GLU A 115 -8.99 7.81 -14.56
C GLU A 115 -8.68 7.00 -13.30
N ILE A 116 -9.07 7.55 -12.16
CA ILE A 116 -9.14 6.84 -10.88
C ILE A 116 -10.58 6.94 -10.39
N GLU A 117 -11.21 5.81 -10.13
CA GLU A 117 -12.47 5.75 -9.39
C GLU A 117 -12.14 5.39 -7.94
N GLU A 118 -12.47 6.27 -7.01
CA GLU A 118 -12.33 6.05 -5.58
C GLU A 118 -13.70 5.79 -4.96
N THR A 119 -13.83 4.72 -4.17
CA THR A 119 -14.96 4.52 -3.26
C THR A 119 -14.48 4.56 -1.82
N VAL A 120 -15.08 5.42 -1.00
CA VAL A 120 -14.67 5.66 0.39
C VAL A 120 -15.82 5.42 1.36
N THR A 121 -15.49 4.84 2.52
CA THR A 121 -16.39 4.68 3.67
C THR A 121 -15.69 5.12 4.95
N ASP A 122 -16.43 5.73 5.86
CA ASP A 122 -15.94 6.15 7.17
C ASP A 122 -16.77 5.51 8.27
N ASP A 123 -16.11 5.03 9.33
CA ASP A 123 -16.80 4.48 10.49
C ASP A 123 -16.05 4.78 11.79
N TYR A 124 -16.51 5.80 12.52
CA TYR A 124 -15.80 6.36 13.66
C TYR A 124 -16.75 6.77 14.80
N GLY A 125 -16.23 6.80 16.02
CA GLY A 125 -16.89 7.46 17.14
C GLY A 125 -16.55 8.94 17.17
N LEU A 126 -17.54 9.79 17.45
CA LEU A 126 -17.36 11.23 17.61
C LEU A 126 -17.62 11.63 19.07
N TRP A 127 -16.70 12.40 19.66
CA TRP A 127 -16.86 13.02 20.97
C TRP A 127 -16.74 14.53 20.83
N VAL A 128 -17.68 15.26 21.43
CA VAL A 128 -17.72 16.74 21.39
C VAL A 128 -17.84 17.23 22.83
N ASP A 129 -16.84 17.98 23.30
CA ASP A 129 -16.75 18.56 24.65
C ASP A 129 -16.93 17.55 25.80
N ILE A 130 -16.60 16.28 25.56
CA ILE A 130 -16.66 15.19 26.55
C ILE A 130 -15.40 14.33 26.52
N PRO A 131 -14.98 13.73 27.65
CA PRO A 131 -13.84 12.81 27.67
C PRO A 131 -14.09 11.51 26.88
N VAL A 132 -13.06 11.03 26.18
CA VAL A 132 -13.06 9.73 25.49
C VAL A 132 -13.03 8.60 26.53
N THR A 133 -14.20 8.11 26.93
CA THR A 133 -14.35 7.11 28.01
C THR A 133 -15.31 5.95 27.69
N ASP A 134 -16.22 6.13 26.73
CA ASP A 134 -17.17 5.15 26.19
C ASP A 134 -17.13 5.18 24.65
N GLU A 135 -17.91 4.34 23.94
CA GLU A 135 -18.12 4.48 22.49
C GLU A 135 -18.80 5.84 22.21
N GLY A 136 -18.09 6.74 21.51
CA GLY A 136 -18.61 8.05 21.12
C GLY A 136 -19.87 7.93 20.26
N GLN A 137 -20.45 9.06 19.84
CA GLN A 137 -21.54 9.00 18.89
C GLN A 137 -21.05 8.32 17.60
N ARG A 138 -21.61 7.15 17.27
CA ARG A 138 -21.17 6.41 16.09
C ARG A 138 -21.61 7.12 14.82
N MET A 139 -20.64 7.42 13.97
CA MET A 139 -20.77 8.02 12.65
C MET A 139 -20.40 6.96 11.62
N ASN A 140 -21.26 6.78 10.62
CA ASN A 140 -21.03 5.84 9.52
C ASN A 140 -21.44 6.53 8.22
N PHE A 141 -20.48 6.73 7.33
CA PHE A 141 -20.65 7.44 6.06
C PHE A 141 -20.20 6.61 4.87
N GLY A 142 -20.77 6.91 3.71
CA GLY A 142 -20.53 6.21 2.46
C GLY A 142 -21.35 4.92 2.29
N PRO A 143 -21.02 4.11 1.27
CA PRO A 143 -19.95 4.36 0.31
C PRO A 143 -20.25 5.58 -0.58
N ASP A 144 -19.30 6.50 -0.64
CA ASP A 144 -19.30 7.61 -1.60
C ASP A 144 -18.26 7.32 -2.69
N THR A 145 -18.57 7.66 -3.94
CA THR A 145 -17.72 7.38 -5.09
C THR A 145 -17.32 8.67 -5.81
N TYR A 146 -16.03 8.82 -6.07
CA TYR A 146 -15.42 9.97 -6.75
C TYR A 146 -14.66 9.49 -7.98
N ASN A 147 -14.69 10.30 -9.04
CA ASN A 147 -13.99 9.99 -10.29
C ASN A 147 -13.03 11.13 -10.62
N TYR A 148 -11.75 10.80 -10.79
CA TYR A 148 -10.68 11.73 -11.08
C TYR A 148 -10.17 11.44 -12.49
N PHE A 149 -10.20 12.44 -13.37
CA PHE A 149 -9.79 12.29 -14.76
C PHE A 149 -8.49 13.02 -15.03
N PHE A 150 -7.53 12.33 -15.66
CA PHE A 150 -6.19 12.84 -15.88
C PHE A 150 -5.92 13.09 -17.37
N THR A 151 -5.41 14.28 -17.68
CA THR A 151 -4.91 14.65 -19.00
C THR A 151 -3.45 15.07 -18.87
N ASP A 152 -2.57 14.45 -19.65
CA ASP A 152 -1.11 14.66 -19.57
C ASP A 152 -0.54 14.48 -18.13
N GLY A 153 -1.15 13.58 -17.36
CA GLY A 153 -0.72 13.20 -16.01
C GLY A 153 -1.30 14.04 -14.87
N LEU A 154 -2.16 15.02 -15.16
CA LEU A 154 -2.77 15.91 -14.15
C LEU A 154 -4.30 15.98 -14.30
N ASP A 155 -4.99 16.20 -13.19
CA ASP A 155 -6.43 16.49 -13.15
C ASP A 155 -6.72 17.99 -13.44
N GLU A 156 -7.99 18.40 -13.32
CA GLU A 156 -8.41 19.80 -13.55
C GLU A 156 -7.89 20.78 -12.49
N TYR A 157 -7.49 20.29 -11.32
CA TYR A 157 -6.94 21.06 -10.21
C TYR A 157 -5.40 21.08 -10.22
N GLY A 158 -4.78 20.33 -11.13
CA GLY A 158 -3.33 20.21 -11.25
C GLY A 158 -2.71 19.15 -10.34
N ASN A 159 -3.51 18.24 -9.78
CA ASN A 159 -3.06 17.12 -8.98
C ASN A 159 -2.67 15.94 -9.88
N ALA A 160 -1.65 15.20 -9.49
CA ALA A 160 -1.25 13.94 -10.11
C ALA A 160 -1.96 12.74 -9.44
N PRO A 161 -1.97 11.54 -10.06
CA PRO A 161 -2.55 10.34 -9.46
C PRO A 161 -2.06 10.05 -8.04
N GLU A 162 -0.78 10.32 -7.78
CA GLU A 162 -0.13 10.07 -6.49
C GLU A 162 -0.47 11.07 -5.37
N ASP A 163 -1.25 12.11 -5.69
CA ASP A 163 -1.87 13.04 -4.72
C ASP A 163 -3.25 12.54 -4.25
N ILE A 164 -3.83 11.56 -4.96
CA ILE A 164 -5.18 11.03 -4.72
C ILE A 164 -5.13 9.60 -4.17
N ALA A 165 -4.23 8.77 -4.70
CA ALA A 165 -4.09 7.35 -4.39
C ALA A 165 -2.69 7.02 -3.84
N PRO A 166 -2.46 5.79 -3.33
CA PRO A 166 -1.20 5.46 -2.67
C PRO A 166 0.07 5.80 -3.47
N ASN A 167 1.07 6.37 -2.80
CA ASN A 167 2.23 6.98 -3.45
C ASN A 167 3.38 5.97 -3.69
N SER A 168 4.17 6.19 -4.75
CA SER A 168 5.35 5.38 -5.11
C SER A 168 6.64 5.75 -4.35
N LEU A 169 6.60 6.75 -3.47
CA LEU A 169 7.78 7.24 -2.73
C LEU A 169 7.95 6.60 -1.34
N LEU A 170 7.25 5.49 -1.07
CA LEU A 170 7.39 4.76 0.20
C LEU A 170 8.84 4.27 0.41
N THR A 171 9.36 4.50 1.61
CA THR A 171 10.70 4.04 2.03
C THR A 171 10.60 2.88 3.01
N GLU A 172 11.67 2.09 3.14
CA GLU A 172 11.67 0.92 4.06
C GLU A 172 11.41 1.30 5.52
N GLU A 173 11.80 2.50 5.94
CA GLU A 173 11.60 3.00 7.30
C GLU A 173 10.13 3.25 7.61
N MET A 174 9.32 3.57 6.61
CA MET A 174 7.86 3.76 6.74
C MET A 174 7.11 2.43 6.84
N ILE A 175 7.68 1.35 6.28
CA ILE A 175 7.02 0.05 6.21
C ILE A 175 7.23 -0.72 7.52
N LYS A 176 6.13 -1.09 8.19
CA LYS A 176 6.14 -2.04 9.31
C LYS A 176 6.21 -3.47 8.82
N GLN A 177 5.38 -3.82 7.85
CA GLN A 177 5.35 -5.16 7.23
C GLN A 177 5.05 -5.04 5.73
N ILE A 178 5.64 -5.91 4.93
CA ILE A 178 5.31 -6.05 3.51
C ILE A 178 5.34 -7.51 3.10
N SER A 179 4.47 -7.89 2.17
CA SER A 179 4.48 -9.20 1.54
C SER A 179 3.95 -9.11 0.12
N ILE A 180 4.36 -10.05 -0.72
CA ILE A 180 3.87 -10.24 -2.08
C ILE A 180 3.45 -11.70 -2.26
N LYS A 181 2.39 -11.93 -3.02
CA LYS A 181 2.01 -13.27 -3.49
C LYS A 181 1.57 -13.23 -4.95
N LYS A 182 1.74 -14.35 -5.65
CA LYS A 182 1.11 -14.55 -6.97
C LYS A 182 -0.38 -14.75 -6.75
N ILE A 183 -1.17 -14.11 -7.60
CA ILE A 183 -2.60 -14.38 -7.76
C ILE A 183 -2.87 -14.76 -9.21
N LYS A 184 -4.01 -15.38 -9.50
CA LYS A 184 -4.35 -15.90 -10.83
C LYS A 184 -3.98 -14.96 -12.01
N ASN A 185 -4.29 -13.66 -11.90
CA ASN A 185 -4.09 -12.69 -12.99
C ASN A 185 -2.95 -11.69 -12.74
N GLY A 186 -2.08 -11.95 -11.77
CA GLY A 186 -1.05 -10.99 -11.40
C GLY A 186 -0.44 -11.26 -10.04
N TYR A 187 -0.30 -10.21 -9.24
CA TYR A 187 0.32 -10.19 -7.92
C TYR A 187 -0.55 -9.39 -6.95
N GLU A 188 -0.52 -9.78 -5.69
CA GLU A 188 -1.09 -9.00 -4.59
C GLU A 188 0.06 -8.59 -3.67
N VAL A 189 0.22 -7.29 -3.45
CA VAL A 189 1.18 -6.74 -2.49
C VAL A 189 0.41 -6.19 -1.30
N ASN A 190 0.76 -6.64 -0.10
CA ASN A 190 0.18 -6.14 1.16
C ASN A 190 1.25 -5.38 1.92
N LEU A 191 0.94 -4.16 2.33
CA LEU A 191 1.77 -3.29 3.15
C LEU A 191 1.03 -2.92 4.44
N GLU A 192 1.78 -2.83 5.54
CA GLU A 192 1.36 -2.15 6.77
C GLU A 192 2.41 -1.08 7.07
N LEU A 193 1.96 0.16 7.25
CA LEU A 193 2.83 1.28 7.62
C LEU A 193 3.02 1.35 9.13
N TRP A 194 4.10 2.00 9.56
CA TRP A 194 4.26 2.36 10.97
C TRP A 194 3.26 3.42 11.39
N PHE A 195 3.18 3.67 12.69
CA PHE A 195 2.41 4.78 13.24
C PHE A 195 2.94 6.11 12.71
N GLU A 196 2.02 7.00 12.32
CA GLU A 196 2.34 8.35 11.83
C GLU A 196 1.48 9.38 12.56
N GLU A 197 2.05 10.54 12.87
CA GLU A 197 1.37 11.65 13.55
C GLU A 197 1.54 12.91 12.71
N ALA A 198 0.44 13.62 12.46
CA ALA A 198 0.39 14.81 11.64
C ALA A 198 -0.40 15.92 12.34
N GLY A 199 0.13 17.14 12.36
CA GLY A 199 -0.66 18.30 12.78
C GLY A 199 -1.72 18.63 11.74
N LEU A 200 -2.93 19.04 12.15
CA LEU A 200 -4.02 19.35 11.23
C LEU A 200 -3.70 20.44 10.19
N SER A 201 -2.85 21.41 10.56
CA SER A 201 -2.38 22.47 9.66
C SER A 201 -1.31 22.01 8.66
N GLU A 202 -0.76 20.81 8.83
CA GLU A 202 0.32 20.23 8.03
C GLU A 202 -0.18 19.14 7.07
N VAL A 203 -1.46 18.75 7.18
CA VAL A 203 -2.08 17.65 6.44
C VAL A 203 -2.04 17.77 4.91
N PRO A 204 -1.96 18.97 4.27
CA PRO A 204 -1.78 19.01 2.83
C PRO A 204 -0.32 18.82 2.37
N GLU A 205 0.69 18.89 3.25
CA GLU A 205 2.09 18.96 2.83
C GLU A 205 2.88 17.65 2.93
N ILE A 206 2.41 16.62 3.67
CA ILE A 206 3.21 15.41 3.95
C ILE A 206 2.36 14.12 3.95
N GLN A 207 2.89 13.09 3.28
CA GLN A 207 2.29 11.78 2.95
C GLN A 207 2.18 10.81 4.15
N TYR A 208 1.48 11.20 5.22
CA TYR A 208 1.41 10.41 6.46
C TYR A 208 0.49 9.18 6.42
N CYS A 209 -0.02 8.79 5.25
CA CYS A 209 -0.93 7.65 5.09
C CYS A 209 -0.64 6.83 3.83
N GLY A 210 0.63 6.81 3.42
CA GLY A 210 1.05 6.18 2.17
C GLY A 210 0.42 6.77 0.92
N GLY A 211 -0.01 8.04 0.94
CA GLY A 211 -0.49 8.79 -0.23
C GLY A 211 -1.97 9.19 -0.22
N VAL A 212 -2.74 8.88 0.83
CA VAL A 212 -4.17 9.24 0.90
C VAL A 212 -4.42 10.30 2.00
N PRO A 213 -4.43 11.61 1.68
CA PRO A 213 -4.60 12.67 2.67
C PRO A 213 -6.02 12.73 3.24
N PHE A 214 -6.14 13.02 4.54
CA PHE A 214 -7.42 13.34 5.18
C PHE A 214 -7.74 14.82 5.02
N TYR A 215 -8.62 15.17 4.08
CA TYR A 215 -9.10 16.54 3.98
C TYR A 215 -10.15 16.83 5.06
N TYR A 216 -9.73 17.51 6.12
CA TYR A 216 -10.64 18.11 7.11
C TYR A 216 -10.98 19.56 6.77
N ILE A 217 -10.22 20.20 5.87
CA ILE A 217 -10.28 21.65 5.63
C ILE A 217 -11.10 21.94 4.37
N ASN A 218 -12.28 22.54 4.55
CA ASN A 218 -12.98 23.25 3.48
C ASN A 218 -13.07 24.73 3.88
N ASP A 219 -12.06 25.51 3.49
CA ASP A 219 -11.90 26.93 3.89
C ASP A 219 -13.04 27.85 3.40
N GLU A 220 -13.96 27.36 2.56
CA GLU A 220 -14.94 28.20 1.87
C GLU A 220 -16.41 27.98 2.30
N THR A 221 -16.72 27.00 3.15
CA THR A 221 -18.13 26.62 3.43
C THR A 221 -18.55 26.50 4.88
N ASP A 222 -17.62 26.50 5.83
CA ASP A 222 -17.93 26.07 7.19
C ASP A 222 -18.08 27.26 8.16
N ASP A 223 -19.13 27.23 9.00
CA ASP A 223 -19.40 28.24 10.05
C ASP A 223 -18.38 28.16 11.23
N PHE A 224 -17.25 27.49 11.04
CA PHE A 224 -16.24 27.24 12.05
C PHE A 224 -14.81 27.24 11.49
N GLU A 225 -13.84 27.58 12.34
CA GLU A 225 -12.40 27.59 12.05
C GLU A 225 -11.69 26.51 12.87
N TYR A 226 -10.77 25.76 12.26
CA TYR A 226 -9.89 24.86 12.99
C TYR A 226 -8.89 25.64 13.85
N ASN A 227 -8.82 25.30 15.13
CA ASN A 227 -7.92 25.92 16.11
C ASN A 227 -6.93 24.89 16.66
N GLY A 228 -6.22 24.25 15.74
CA GLY A 228 -5.22 23.25 16.02
C GLY A 228 -5.78 21.86 16.31
N GLY A 229 -4.89 20.88 16.24
CA GLY A 229 -5.20 19.49 16.44
C GLY A 229 -4.18 18.60 15.74
N GLN A 230 -4.33 17.30 15.93
CA GLN A 230 -3.49 16.28 15.34
C GLN A 230 -4.31 15.09 14.90
N ILE A 231 -3.79 14.38 13.90
CA ILE A 231 -4.26 13.08 13.46
C ILE A 231 -3.14 12.08 13.69
N MET A 232 -3.50 10.94 14.26
CA MET A 232 -2.64 9.78 14.46
C MET A 232 -3.12 8.64 13.58
N TYR A 233 -2.28 8.20 12.67
CA TYR A 233 -2.50 7.01 11.84
C TYR A 233 -1.89 5.81 12.57
N ILE A 234 -2.72 4.82 12.93
CA ILE A 234 -2.31 3.76 13.87
C ILE A 234 -1.65 2.57 13.16
N GLY A 235 -1.64 2.57 11.83
CA GLY A 235 -1.05 1.51 11.02
C GLY A 235 -1.88 1.28 9.77
N THR A 236 -1.73 2.18 8.80
CA THR A 236 -2.40 2.10 7.51
C THR A 236 -2.04 0.79 6.80
N LYS A 237 -3.03 0.12 6.26
CA LYS A 237 -2.87 -1.11 5.49
C LYS A 237 -3.24 -0.86 4.04
N VAL A 238 -2.36 -1.24 3.14
CA VAL A 238 -2.55 -1.11 1.70
C VAL A 238 -2.46 -2.50 1.07
N THR A 239 -3.48 -2.90 0.31
CA THR A 239 -3.45 -4.08 -0.54
C THR A 239 -3.54 -3.61 -1.98
N ALA A 240 -2.50 -3.88 -2.78
CA ALA A 240 -2.45 -3.51 -4.19
C ALA A 240 -2.54 -4.74 -5.09
N PHE A 241 -3.39 -4.67 -6.10
CA PHE A 241 -3.55 -5.72 -7.11
C PHE A 241 -2.85 -5.30 -8.39
N ILE A 242 -1.83 -6.05 -8.78
CA ILE A 242 -0.92 -5.71 -9.89
C ILE A 242 -1.04 -6.79 -10.95
N ASN A 243 -1.36 -6.44 -12.20
CA ASN A 243 -1.47 -7.44 -13.26
C ASN A 243 -0.12 -8.03 -13.69
N GLU A 244 -0.15 -9.06 -14.55
CA GLU A 244 1.07 -9.71 -15.04
C GLU A 244 2.03 -8.78 -15.79
N ASP A 245 1.50 -7.70 -16.37
CA ASP A 245 2.29 -6.68 -17.04
C ASP A 245 2.92 -5.69 -16.05
N GLY A 246 2.64 -5.78 -14.75
CA GLY A 246 3.19 -4.94 -13.70
C GLY A 246 2.53 -3.56 -13.60
N TYR A 247 1.26 -3.44 -13.99
CA TYR A 247 0.44 -2.26 -13.70
C TYR A 247 -0.46 -2.55 -12.51
N VAL A 248 -0.60 -1.57 -11.62
CA VAL A 248 -1.60 -1.63 -10.55
C VAL A 248 -2.97 -1.43 -11.18
N GLU A 249 -3.90 -2.33 -10.87
CA GLU A 249 -5.29 -2.28 -11.33
C GLU A 249 -6.18 -1.68 -10.25
N SER A 250 -5.92 -2.00 -8.99
CA SER A 250 -6.69 -1.46 -7.86
C SER A 250 -5.95 -1.51 -6.53
N PHE A 251 -6.48 -0.75 -5.57
CA PHE A 251 -6.07 -0.74 -4.17
C PHE A 251 -7.26 -0.94 -3.24
N ASP A 252 -7.03 -1.66 -2.15
CA ASP A 252 -7.82 -1.53 -0.92
C ASP A 252 -6.93 -0.88 0.15
N VAL A 253 -7.38 0.24 0.71
CA VAL A 253 -6.65 0.99 1.74
C VAL A 253 -7.50 1.10 3.00
N TYR A 254 -7.01 0.56 4.10
CA TYR A 254 -7.64 0.67 5.41
C TYR A 254 -6.81 1.57 6.31
N VAL A 255 -7.40 2.67 6.75
CA VAL A 255 -6.74 3.71 7.54
C VAL A 255 -7.39 3.78 8.92
N PRO A 256 -6.85 3.07 9.93
CA PRO A 256 -7.25 3.31 11.30
C PRO A 256 -6.63 4.62 11.80
N TYR A 257 -7.45 5.49 12.38
CA TYR A 257 -7.00 6.79 12.84
C TYR A 257 -7.64 7.20 14.17
N GLU A 258 -6.93 8.10 14.85
CA GLU A 258 -7.44 8.91 15.95
C GLU A 258 -7.14 10.37 15.65
N SER A 259 -8.14 11.24 15.66
CA SER A 259 -7.95 12.69 15.55
C SER A 259 -8.42 13.37 16.83
N TYR A 260 -7.68 14.39 17.24
CA TYR A 260 -7.99 15.23 18.39
C TYR A 260 -7.75 16.68 17.98
N TYR A 261 -8.80 17.48 17.98
CA TYR A 261 -8.73 18.84 17.48
C TYR A 261 -9.74 19.75 18.16
N SER A 262 -9.57 21.05 17.95
CA SER A 262 -10.54 22.01 18.42
C SER A 262 -11.00 22.92 17.29
N ILE A 263 -12.26 23.33 17.36
CA ILE A 263 -12.86 24.28 16.43
C ILE A 263 -13.32 25.52 17.17
N LEU A 264 -13.31 26.66 16.48
CA LEU A 264 -13.91 27.92 16.90
C LEU A 264 -15.11 28.20 16.01
N PHE A 265 -16.25 28.57 16.56
CA PHE A 265 -17.43 28.90 15.75
C PHE A 265 -18.17 30.11 16.32
N ASP A 266 -18.76 30.92 15.44
CA ASP A 266 -19.60 32.05 15.81
C ASP A 266 -21.03 31.56 16.04
N TYR A 267 -21.60 31.92 17.19
CA TYR A 267 -23.02 31.77 17.44
C TYR A 267 -23.58 33.04 18.07
N GLU A 268 -24.47 33.71 17.33
CA GLU A 268 -25.10 34.98 17.73
C GLU A 268 -24.10 36.12 18.02
N GLY A 269 -22.93 36.11 17.38
CA GLY A 269 -21.88 37.12 17.53
C GLY A 269 -20.90 36.85 18.68
N ASP A 270 -21.04 35.72 19.38
CA ASP A 270 -20.07 35.23 20.35
C ASP A 270 -19.28 34.05 19.78
N ILE A 271 -17.97 34.02 20.05
CA ILE A 271 -17.08 32.94 19.60
C ILE A 271 -17.03 31.85 20.67
N TYR A 272 -17.38 30.63 20.27
CA TYR A 272 -17.31 29.43 21.10
C TYR A 272 -16.14 28.55 20.67
N LYS A 273 -15.66 27.71 21.58
CA LYS A 273 -14.65 26.70 21.33
C LYS A 273 -15.23 25.33 21.66
N SER A 274 -15.02 24.36 20.80
CA SER A 274 -15.34 22.95 21.07
C SER A 274 -14.13 22.06 20.87
N GLU A 275 -13.94 21.10 21.77
CA GLU A 275 -12.94 20.04 21.66
C GLU A 275 -13.58 18.79 21.05
N ILE A 276 -12.97 18.27 19.99
CA ILE A 276 -13.47 17.15 19.20
C ILE A 276 -12.44 16.03 19.18
N ALA A 277 -12.93 14.81 19.33
CA ALA A 277 -12.15 13.61 19.02
C ALA A 277 -12.93 12.73 18.03
N GLU A 278 -12.21 12.15 17.07
CA GLU A 278 -12.73 11.12 16.17
C GLU A 278 -11.83 9.89 16.23
N ILE A 279 -12.41 8.72 16.46
CA ILE A 279 -11.64 7.47 16.58
C ILE A 279 -12.34 6.39 15.78
N GLY A 280 -11.65 5.83 14.81
CA GLY A 280 -12.23 4.83 13.94
C GLY A 280 -11.34 4.50 12.76
N TYR A 281 -11.96 4.37 11.61
CA TYR A 281 -11.23 4.12 10.38
C TYR A 281 -11.92 4.74 9.18
N ARG A 282 -11.11 4.98 8.16
CA ARG A 282 -11.53 5.19 6.78
C ARG A 282 -11.10 4.01 5.94
N GLN A 283 -11.94 3.59 5.01
CA GLN A 283 -11.61 2.57 4.04
C GLN A 283 -11.83 3.10 2.63
N HIS A 284 -10.80 2.97 1.79
CA HIS A 284 -10.82 3.35 0.39
C HIS A 284 -10.69 2.10 -0.48
N HIS A 285 -11.38 2.12 -1.60
CA HIS A 285 -11.14 1.25 -2.74
C HIS A 285 -10.85 2.14 -3.95
N PHE A 286 -9.75 1.87 -4.66
CA PHE A 286 -9.38 2.61 -5.86
C PHE A 286 -9.34 1.67 -7.04
N ASP A 287 -10.03 1.99 -8.13
CA ASP A 287 -9.85 1.37 -9.44
C ASP A 287 -9.01 2.30 -10.32
N ILE A 288 -7.92 1.79 -10.88
CA ILE A 288 -6.97 2.56 -11.68
C ILE A 288 -7.13 2.21 -13.16
N ILE A 289 -7.62 3.16 -13.95
CA ILE A 289 -7.80 2.98 -15.39
C ILE A 289 -6.65 3.64 -16.13
N THR A 290 -5.94 2.84 -16.92
CA THR A 290 -4.82 3.30 -17.75
C THR A 290 -5.18 3.29 -19.24
N THR A 291 -4.49 4.10 -20.05
CA THR A 291 -4.61 4.01 -21.51
C THR A 291 -4.28 2.58 -21.95
N ARG A 292 -5.29 1.84 -22.44
CA ARG A 292 -5.09 0.47 -22.98
C ARG A 292 -4.06 0.51 -24.11
N ARG A 293 -3.12 -0.44 -24.09
CA ARG A 293 -2.28 -0.75 -25.26
C ARG A 293 -3.08 -1.48 -26.32
#